data_AF-A0A2V8D2C9-F1
#
_entry.id   AF-A0A2V8D2C9-F1
#
_cell.length_a   1.000
_cell.length_b   1.000
_cell.length_c   1.000
_cell.angle_alpha   90.00
_cell.angle_beta   90.00
_cell.angle_gamma   90.00
#
_symmetry.space_group_name_H-M   'P 1'
#
loop_
_entity.id
_entity.type
_entity.pdbx_description
1 polymer ?
#
loop_
_entity_poly.entity_id
_entity_poly.type
_entity_poly.pdbx_seq_one_letter_code
_entity_poly.pdbx_strand_id
1 'polypeptide(L)'
;MPVRIYAHLSWTCWARLPLIDQPVADFLAPFLLAEVKRHDARVIEIGIVPNHVHLLLELPAAFDVPRLVQGLKGASARLANRDGHARNQSLRWDTGYDLRSVGLEQLPQVANYVRHQELKHGAPKPRIDTGSPSGLV
;
A
#
# COMPACT_ATOMS: atom_id res chain seq x y z
N MET A 1 -15.00 -16.69 18.46
CA MET A 1 -13.77 -16.65 17.65
C MET A 1 -13.71 -15.30 16.96
N PRO A 2 -12.59 -14.56 17.00
CA PRO A 2 -12.48 -13.31 16.25
C PRO A 2 -12.54 -13.60 14.75
N VAL A 3 -13.34 -12.85 14.01
CA VAL A 3 -13.40 -12.91 12.54
C VAL A 3 -12.14 -12.24 11.99
N ARG A 4 -11.43 -12.94 11.11
CA ARG A 4 -10.23 -12.42 10.42
C ARG A 4 -10.47 -12.46 8.93
N ILE A 5 -10.33 -11.31 8.28
CA ILE A 5 -10.53 -11.16 6.84
C ILE A 5 -9.21 -10.66 6.27
N TYR A 6 -8.70 -11.35 5.26
CA TYR A 6 -7.48 -10.94 4.58
C TYR A 6 -7.78 -10.59 3.13
N ALA A 7 -7.17 -9.52 2.66
CA ALA A 7 -7.36 -9.07 1.29
C ALA A 7 -6.07 -8.52 0.69
N HIS A 8 -5.87 -8.83 -0.57
CA HIS A 8 -4.89 -8.19 -1.43
C HIS A 8 -5.58 -7.06 -2.18
N LEU A 9 -5.18 -5.83 -1.90
CA LEU A 9 -5.63 -4.61 -2.57
C LEU A 9 -4.52 -4.10 -3.47
N SER A 10 -4.85 -3.76 -4.72
CA SER A 10 -3.90 -3.11 -5.62
C SER A 10 -4.56 -2.05 -6.50
N TRP A 11 -3.80 -1.04 -6.89
CA TRP A 11 -4.24 -0.01 -7.82
C TRP A 11 -3.05 0.57 -8.58
N THR A 12 -3.31 1.15 -9.75
CA THR A 12 -2.29 1.68 -10.65
C THR A 12 -2.29 3.20 -10.69
N CYS A 13 -1.17 3.77 -11.08
CA CYS A 13 -1.07 5.15 -11.55
C CYS A 13 -1.91 5.32 -12.83
N TRP A 14 -2.32 6.56 -13.09
CA TRP A 14 -3.05 6.94 -14.29
C TRP A 14 -2.30 6.48 -15.54
N ALA A 15 -3.01 5.79 -16.44
CA ALA A 15 -2.45 5.22 -17.66
C ALA A 15 -1.20 4.34 -17.44
N ARG A 16 -1.03 3.77 -16.22
CA ARG A 16 0.16 3.02 -15.79
C ARG A 16 1.49 3.78 -15.94
N LEU A 17 1.44 5.11 -15.92
CA LEU A 17 2.63 5.95 -15.94
C LEU A 17 3.49 5.72 -14.67
N PRO A 18 4.83 5.84 -14.77
CA PRO A 18 5.73 5.67 -13.63
C PRO A 18 5.75 6.93 -12.75
N LEU A 19 4.64 7.25 -12.09
CA LEU A 19 4.46 8.47 -11.29
C LEU A 19 5.01 8.38 -9.85
N ILE A 20 5.52 7.21 -9.46
CA ILE A 20 6.09 6.97 -8.14
C ILE A 20 7.61 6.92 -8.27
N ASP A 21 8.25 8.06 -8.03
CA ASP A 21 9.69 8.16 -7.83
C ASP A 21 10.05 7.99 -6.34
N GLN A 22 11.34 8.06 -6.01
CA GLN A 22 11.81 7.82 -4.64
C GLN A 22 11.17 8.76 -3.59
N PRO A 23 11.10 10.10 -3.80
CA PRO A 23 10.39 10.99 -2.87
C PRO A 23 8.92 10.64 -2.67
N VAL A 24 8.21 10.23 -3.73
CA VAL A 24 6.82 9.80 -3.62
C VAL A 24 6.71 8.48 -2.86
N ALA A 25 7.60 7.52 -3.11
CA ALA A 25 7.63 6.24 -2.41
C ALA A 25 7.90 6.40 -0.90
N ASP A 26 8.85 7.27 -0.54
CA ASP A 26 9.18 7.61 0.85
C ASP A 26 8.00 8.28 1.58
N PHE A 27 7.18 9.05 0.86
CA PHE A 27 5.93 9.61 1.40
C PHE A 27 4.84 8.54 1.54
N LEU A 28 4.64 7.72 0.51
CA LEU A 28 3.55 6.76 0.43
C LEU A 28 3.67 5.68 1.52
N ALA A 29 4.86 5.16 1.78
CA ALA A 29 5.06 4.08 2.74
C ALA A 29 4.46 4.38 4.14
N PRO A 30 4.90 5.44 4.86
CA PRO A 30 4.32 5.78 6.15
C PRO A 30 2.87 6.28 6.05
N PHE A 31 2.50 6.98 4.97
CA PHE A 31 1.14 7.46 4.77
C PHE A 31 0.13 6.32 4.70
N LEU A 32 0.41 5.30 3.89
CA LEU A 32 -0.49 4.16 3.67
C LEU A 32 -0.66 3.34 4.95
N LEU A 33 0.41 3.13 5.72
CA LEU A 33 0.33 2.46 7.04
C LEU A 33 -0.59 3.23 7.99
N ALA A 34 -0.43 4.55 8.07
CA ALA A 34 -1.25 5.39 8.94
C ALA A 34 -2.71 5.43 8.50
N GLU A 35 -2.97 5.56 7.19
CA GLU A 35 -4.31 5.61 6.65
C GLU A 35 -5.04 4.28 6.85
N VAL A 36 -4.42 3.12 6.54
CA VAL A 36 -5.02 1.80 6.82
C VAL A 36 -5.41 1.65 8.29
N LYS A 37 -4.53 2.08 9.21
CA LYS A 37 -4.81 2.05 10.65
C LYS A 37 -6.01 2.90 11.06
N ARG A 38 -6.28 4.03 10.37
CA ARG A 38 -7.45 4.89 10.65
C ARG A 38 -8.78 4.23 10.29
N HIS A 39 -8.76 3.15 9.51
CA HIS A 39 -9.94 2.33 9.17
C HIS A 39 -9.97 1.01 9.96
N ASP A 40 -9.29 0.94 11.10
CA ASP A 40 -9.20 -0.25 11.97
C ASP A 40 -8.70 -1.53 11.26
N ALA A 41 -7.98 -1.34 10.16
CA ALA A 41 -7.31 -2.39 9.40
C ALA A 41 -5.80 -2.40 9.71
N ARG A 42 -5.12 -3.47 9.29
CA ARG A 42 -3.68 -3.64 9.48
C ARG A 42 -3.01 -4.02 8.18
N VAL A 43 -1.93 -3.33 7.85
CA VAL A 43 -1.04 -3.73 6.74
C VAL A 43 -0.19 -4.91 7.21
N ILE A 44 -0.24 -6.00 6.45
CA ILE A 44 0.64 -7.16 6.62
C ILE A 44 1.88 -6.99 5.75
N GLU A 45 1.68 -6.60 4.49
CA GLU A 45 2.78 -6.28 3.57
C GLU A 45 2.43 -5.17 2.60
N ILE A 46 3.47 -4.48 2.14
CA ILE A 46 3.40 -3.37 1.19
C ILE A 46 4.38 -3.61 0.04
N GLY A 47 3.93 -3.32 -1.18
CA GLY A 47 4.77 -3.27 -2.37
C GLY A 47 4.49 -1.99 -3.12
N ILE A 48 5.47 -1.09 -3.19
CA ILE A 48 5.36 0.16 -3.93
C ILE A 48 6.28 0.05 -5.14
N VAL A 49 5.75 0.20 -6.34
CA VAL A 49 6.54 0.14 -7.57
C VAL A 49 6.22 1.36 -8.43
N PRO A 50 7.01 1.68 -9.47
CA PRO A 50 6.95 3.00 -10.12
C PRO A 50 5.58 3.42 -10.62
N ASN A 51 4.73 2.45 -11.01
CA ASN A 51 3.42 2.72 -11.58
C ASN A 51 2.24 2.09 -10.82
N HIS A 52 2.45 1.43 -9.68
CA HIS A 52 1.33 0.85 -8.90
C HIS A 52 1.71 0.51 -7.47
N VAL A 53 0.68 0.22 -6.66
CA VAL A 53 0.83 -0.16 -5.25
C VAL A 53 0.06 -1.46 -4.99
N HIS A 54 0.66 -2.31 -4.16
CA HIS A 54 0.08 -3.53 -3.60
C HIS A 54 0.06 -3.45 -2.07
N LEU A 55 -1.07 -3.81 -1.48
CA LEU A 55 -1.24 -3.97 -0.04
C LEU A 55 -1.83 -5.35 0.26
N LEU A 56 -1.20 -6.08 1.18
CA LEU A 56 -1.82 -7.21 1.85
C LEU A 56 -2.34 -6.72 3.21
N LEU A 57 -3.64 -6.86 3.43
CA LEU A 57 -4.35 -6.30 4.57
C LEU A 57 -4.99 -7.39 5.42
N GLU A 58 -5.03 -7.17 6.73
CA GLU A 58 -6.04 -7.73 7.63
C GLU A 58 -7.13 -6.66 7.84
N LEU A 59 -8.37 -7.00 7.48
CA LEU A 59 -9.52 -6.11 7.58
C LEU A 59 -10.36 -6.43 8.84
N PRO A 60 -11.01 -5.43 9.44
CA PRO A 60 -11.99 -5.66 10.50
C PRO A 60 -13.21 -6.42 9.96
N ALA A 61 -14.01 -7.01 10.87
CA ALA A 61 -15.21 -7.76 10.50
C ALA A 61 -16.26 -6.90 9.76
N ALA A 62 -16.31 -5.60 10.08
CA ALA A 62 -17.09 -4.60 9.36
C ALA A 62 -16.14 -3.61 8.71
N PHE A 63 -16.13 -3.55 7.37
CA PHE A 63 -15.24 -2.69 6.59
C PHE A 63 -15.99 -2.01 5.45
N ASP A 64 -15.55 -0.80 5.10
CA ASP A 64 -16.05 -0.02 3.95
C ASP A 64 -14.91 0.13 2.94
N VAL A 65 -14.92 -0.72 1.91
CA VAL A 65 -13.87 -0.73 0.87
C VAL A 65 -13.82 0.60 0.12
N PRO A 66 -14.93 1.16 -0.40
CA PRO A 66 -14.89 2.46 -1.06
C PRO A 66 -14.24 3.55 -0.20
N ARG A 67 -14.59 3.64 1.09
CA ARG A 67 -14.03 4.66 1.99
C ARG A 67 -12.55 4.45 2.28
N LEU A 68 -12.12 3.22 2.52
CA LEU A 68 -10.71 2.87 2.66
C LEU A 68 -9.91 3.27 1.41
N VAL A 69 -10.40 2.86 0.24
CA VAL A 69 -9.72 3.15 -1.04
C VAL A 69 -9.71 4.65 -1.35
N GLN A 70 -10.76 5.38 -1.02
CA GLN A 70 -10.79 6.84 -1.15
C GLN A 70 -9.71 7.51 -0.29
N GLY A 71 -9.52 7.06 0.95
CA GLY A 71 -8.42 7.51 1.81
C GLY A 71 -7.05 7.18 1.21
N LEU A 72 -6.83 5.91 0.86
CA LEU A 72 -5.54 5.44 0.35
C LEU A 72 -5.13 6.10 -0.97
N LYS A 73 -6.07 6.25 -1.92
CA LYS A 73 -5.79 6.84 -3.24
C LYS A 73 -5.98 8.35 -3.24
N GLY A 74 -7.16 8.82 -2.85
CA GLY A 74 -7.54 10.21 -2.96
C GLY A 74 -6.71 11.13 -2.06
N ALA A 75 -6.59 10.78 -0.78
CA ALA A 75 -5.84 11.61 0.15
C ALA A 75 -4.33 11.56 -0.12
N SER A 76 -3.76 10.39 -0.47
CA SER A 76 -2.33 10.29 -0.82
C SER A 76 -1.97 11.17 -2.02
N ALA A 77 -2.71 11.09 -3.14
CA ALA A 77 -2.44 11.90 -4.32
C ALA A 77 -2.57 13.39 -4.01
N ARG A 78 -3.62 13.79 -3.28
CA ARG A 78 -3.82 15.19 -2.89
C ARG A 78 -2.65 15.72 -2.06
N LEU A 79 -2.23 14.98 -1.04
CA LEU A 79 -1.16 15.39 -0.13
C LEU A 79 0.22 15.36 -0.79
N ALA A 80 0.54 14.30 -1.53
CA ALA A 80 1.81 14.19 -2.26
C ALA A 80 2.03 15.36 -3.23
N ASN A 81 0.97 15.76 -3.95
CA ASN A 81 1.03 16.89 -4.88
C ASN A 81 1.08 18.23 -4.16
N ARG A 82 0.25 18.43 -3.12
CA ARG A 82 0.19 19.68 -2.35
C ARG A 82 1.50 19.96 -1.61
N ASP A 83 2.09 18.94 -0.99
CA ASP A 83 3.26 19.09 -0.11
C ASP A 83 4.59 18.96 -0.88
N GLY A 84 4.53 18.84 -2.21
CA GLY A 84 5.71 18.86 -3.07
C GLY A 84 6.56 17.59 -2.99
N HIS A 85 5.95 16.44 -2.69
CA HIS A 85 6.60 15.13 -2.83
C HIS A 85 6.68 14.72 -4.31
N ALA A 86 5.61 14.95 -5.07
CA ALA A 86 5.53 14.64 -6.50
C ALA A 86 6.01 15.82 -7.38
N ARG A 87 7.32 16.12 -7.31
CA ARG A 87 7.90 17.34 -7.93
C ARG A 87 8.02 17.28 -9.45
N ASN A 88 8.33 16.09 -9.98
CA ASN A 88 8.60 15.90 -11.40
C ASN A 88 7.29 15.85 -12.21
N GLN A 89 6.33 15.08 -11.71
CA GLN A 89 5.01 14.93 -12.30
C GLN A 89 4.00 14.67 -11.18
N SER A 90 2.80 15.24 -11.30
CA SER A 90 1.77 15.04 -10.30
C SER A 90 1.38 13.58 -10.18
N LEU A 91 1.36 13.07 -8.95
CA LEU A 91 0.84 11.75 -8.64
C LEU A 91 -0.66 11.71 -8.94
N ARG A 92 -1.05 10.83 -9.86
CA ARG A 92 -2.46 10.60 -10.21
C ARG A 92 -2.71 9.10 -10.29
N TRP A 93 -3.73 8.64 -9.59
CA TRP A 93 -4.16 7.25 -9.66
C TRP A 93 -5.15 7.04 -10.81
N ASP A 94 -5.21 5.80 -11.30
CA ASP A 94 -6.32 5.35 -12.13
C ASP A 94 -7.63 5.32 -11.31
N THR A 95 -8.79 5.30 -11.94
CA THR A 95 -10.08 5.28 -11.25
C THR A 95 -10.32 3.97 -10.52
N GLY A 96 -9.98 2.84 -11.15
CA GLY A 96 -10.22 1.49 -10.62
C GLY A 96 -9.23 1.01 -9.55
N TYR A 97 -9.58 -0.09 -8.90
CA TYR A 97 -8.74 -0.86 -7.99
C TYR A 97 -9.14 -2.34 -8.04
N ASP A 98 -8.23 -3.23 -7.69
CA ASP A 98 -8.46 -4.68 -7.56
C ASP A 98 -8.40 -5.06 -6.08
N LEU A 99 -9.44 -5.72 -5.58
CA LEU A 99 -9.48 -6.26 -4.22
C LEU A 99 -9.84 -7.75 -4.29
N ARG A 100 -8.94 -8.59 -3.77
CA ARG A 100 -9.12 -10.04 -3.75
C ARG A 100 -8.97 -10.57 -2.33
N SER A 101 -9.92 -11.40 -1.89
CA SER A 101 -9.80 -12.13 -0.62
C SER A 101 -8.62 -13.10 -0.66
N VAL A 102 -7.93 -13.27 0.46
CA VAL A 102 -6.78 -14.18 0.60
C VAL A 102 -7.08 -15.21 1.69
N GLY A 103 -6.94 -16.50 1.37
CA GLY A 103 -7.07 -17.56 2.36
C GLY A 103 -5.89 -17.60 3.33
N LEU A 104 -6.10 -18.11 4.55
CA LEU A 104 -5.06 -18.17 5.59
C LEU A 104 -3.80 -18.91 5.12
N GLU A 105 -3.97 -20.05 4.45
CA GLU A 105 -2.87 -20.85 3.90
C GLU A 105 -2.08 -20.14 2.80
N GLN A 106 -2.73 -19.21 2.09
CA GLN A 106 -2.13 -18.43 1.00
C GLN A 106 -1.38 -17.21 1.52
N LEU A 107 -1.57 -16.81 2.78
CA LEU A 107 -0.96 -15.60 3.34
C LEU A 107 0.56 -15.55 3.19
N PRO A 108 1.34 -16.60 3.52
CA PRO A 108 2.80 -16.54 3.36
C PRO A 108 3.20 -16.33 1.90
N GLN A 109 2.50 -16.97 0.97
CA GLN A 109 2.77 -16.84 -0.47
C GLN A 109 2.43 -15.44 -0.99
N VAL A 110 1.27 -14.89 -0.62
CA VAL A 110 0.86 -13.54 -1.04
C VAL A 110 1.75 -12.48 -0.41
N ALA A 111 2.09 -12.60 0.87
CA ALA A 111 3.03 -11.71 1.55
C ALA A 111 4.38 -11.71 0.82
N ASN A 112 4.89 -12.88 0.47
CA ASN A 112 6.12 -13.00 -0.30
C ASN A 112 6.00 -12.37 -1.70
N TYR A 113 4.87 -12.58 -2.40
CA TYR A 113 4.61 -11.96 -3.69
C TYR A 113 4.62 -10.43 -3.63
N VAL A 114 3.94 -9.84 -2.63
CA VAL A 114 3.86 -8.37 -2.43
C VAL A 114 5.24 -7.79 -2.12
N ARG A 115 5.97 -8.40 -1.18
CA ARG A 115 7.33 -7.98 -0.80
C ARG A 115 8.30 -7.94 -1.98
N HIS A 116 8.16 -8.85 -2.92
CA HIS A 116 9.06 -8.97 -4.07
C HIS A 116 8.59 -8.21 -5.32
N GLN A 117 7.49 -7.44 -5.25
CA GLN A 117 7.05 -6.61 -6.38
C GLN A 117 8.13 -5.60 -6.80
N GLU A 118 8.82 -5.04 -5.82
CA GLU A 118 9.93 -4.11 -6.03
C GLU A 118 11.07 -4.70 -6.87
N LEU A 119 11.37 -5.98 -6.65
CA LEU A 119 12.46 -6.69 -7.31
C LEU A 119 12.10 -7.12 -8.74
N LYS A 120 10.82 -7.38 -9.02
CA LYS A 120 10.36 -7.80 -10.35
C LYS A 120 10.17 -6.65 -11.32
N HIS A 121 9.86 -5.46 -10.81
CA HIS A 121 9.49 -4.31 -11.62
C HIS A 121 10.46 -3.12 -11.54
N GLY A 122 11.56 -3.26 -10.78
CA GLY A 122 12.57 -2.22 -10.62
C GLY A 122 12.00 -1.01 -9.88
N ALA A 123 11.90 -1.11 -8.56
CA ALA A 123 11.30 -0.05 -7.74
C ALA A 123 12.32 0.88 -7.06
N PRO A 124 11.92 2.14 -6.80
CA PRO A 124 12.52 2.94 -5.73
C PRO A 124 12.31 2.24 -4.39
N LYS A 125 13.31 2.27 -3.51
CA LYS A 125 13.36 1.48 -2.27
C LYS A 125 13.04 2.39 -1.10
N PRO A 126 11.82 2.37 -0.51
CA PRO A 126 11.47 3.31 0.54
C PRO A 126 12.32 3.08 1.79
N ARG A 127 12.79 4.14 2.44
CA ARG A 127 13.44 4.01 3.75
C ARG A 127 12.37 3.80 4.83
N ILE A 128 12.11 2.54 5.18
CA ILE A 128 11.32 2.21 6.37
C ILE A 128 12.29 1.88 7.50
N ASP A 129 12.40 2.79 8.47
CA ASP A 129 13.04 2.50 9.76
C ASP A 129 12.10 1.60 10.58
N THR A 130 12.07 0.31 10.25
CA THR A 130 11.46 -0.69 11.14
C THR A 130 12.40 -0.84 12.33
N GLY A 131 12.06 -0.25 13.46
CA GLY A 131 12.74 -0.55 14.72
C GLY A 131 12.74 -2.06 14.95
N SER A 132 13.93 -2.66 15.03
CA SER A 132 14.13 -4.08 15.36
C SER A 132 13.36 -4.46 16.63
N PRO A 133 12.61 -5.57 16.66
CA PRO A 133 12.30 -6.24 17.91
C PRO A 133 13.52 -7.10 18.29
N SER A 134 14.55 -6.46 18.84
CA SER A 134 15.54 -7.18 19.65
C SER A 134 14.96 -7.33 21.04
N GLY A 135 14.38 -8.49 21.32
CA GLY A 135 13.88 -8.83 22.65
C GLY A 135 12.93 -10.01 22.63
N LEU A 136 13.48 -11.22 22.54
CA LEU A 136 12.92 -12.48 23.02
C LEU A 136 14.06 -13.52 23.00
N VAL A 137 14.85 -13.47 24.07
CA VAL A 137 15.41 -14.66 24.73
C VAL A 137 14.96 -14.56 26.18
#